data_AF-A0A7C6JAK0-F1
#
_entry.id   AF-A0A7C6JAK0-F1
#
_cell.length_a   1.000
_cell.length_b   1.000
_cell.length_c   1.000
_cell.angle_alpha   90.00
_cell.angle_beta   90.00
_cell.angle_gamma   90.00
#
_symmetry.space_group_name_H-M   'P 1'
#
loop_
_entity.id
_entity.type
_entity.pdbx_description
1 polymer ?
#
loop_
_entity_poly.entity_id
_entity_poly.type
_entity_poly.pdbx_seq_one_letter_code
_entity_poly.pdbx_strand_id
1 'polypeptide(L)'
;MEYTTLTSKGQVTVPKEIREKFNWREGTRLKFYIDGEELKVKEVTILDEMEDLIRKDLINSGYSGEELKAKLLERKAAFNQAFDRLLEERLKEETVPLEEAIRSIENEEKL
;
A
#
# COMPACT_ATOMS: atom_id res chain seq x y z
N MET A 1 -4.58 20.07 19.41
CA MET A 1 -4.24 20.49 18.03
C MET A 1 -2.78 20.89 18.04
N GLU A 2 -2.00 20.33 17.12
CA GLU A 2 -0.57 20.68 16.99
C GLU A 2 -0.38 21.57 15.77
N TYR A 3 0.45 22.60 15.90
CA TYR A 3 0.76 23.55 14.85
C TYR A 3 2.18 23.32 14.36
N THR A 4 2.37 23.41 13.04
CA THR A 4 3.69 23.31 12.42
C THR A 4 3.86 24.49 11.48
N THR A 5 5.10 24.97 11.34
CA THR A 5 5.42 26.04 10.40
C THR A 5 5.93 25.44 9.09
N LEU A 6 5.49 26.01 7.96
CA LEU A 6 6.04 25.69 6.66
C LEU A 6 7.50 26.19 6.60
N THR A 7 8.43 25.31 6.25
CA THR A 7 9.83 25.73 6.09
C THR A 7 10.00 26.57 4.84
N SER A 8 11.16 27.25 4.71
CA SER A 8 11.50 28.02 3.50
C SER A 8 11.55 27.19 2.22
N LYS A 9 11.66 25.86 2.34
CA LYS A 9 11.63 24.91 1.23
C LYS A 9 10.22 24.35 0.95
N GLY A 10 9.19 24.86 1.61
CA GLY A 10 7.82 24.38 1.45
C GLY A 10 7.57 23.03 2.12
N GLN A 11 8.40 22.62 3.10
CA GLN A 11 8.23 21.35 3.81
C GLN A 11 7.38 21.56 5.07
N VAL A 12 6.47 20.63 5.33
CA VAL A 12 5.67 20.53 6.56
C VAL A 12 6.13 19.29 7.30
N THR A 13 6.51 19.44 8.56
CA THR A 13 6.96 18.33 9.39
C THR A 13 5.80 17.81 10.21
N VAL A 14 5.52 16.51 10.14
CA VAL A 14 4.48 15.88 10.97
C VAL A 14 5.01 15.71 12.40
N PRO A 15 4.34 16.23 13.44
CA PRO A 15 4.73 16.04 14.84
C PRO A 15 4.86 14.57 15.25
N LYS A 16 5.72 14.30 16.24
CA LYS A 16 6.04 12.93 16.70
C LYS A 16 4.79 12.17 17.14
N GLU A 17 3.91 12.82 17.89
CA GLU A 17 2.68 12.22 18.41
C GLU A 17 1.74 11.73 17.29
N ILE A 18 1.68 12.47 16.18
CA ILE A 18 0.89 12.09 15.01
C ILE A 18 1.56 10.92 14.28
N ARG A 19 2.88 10.97 14.08
CA ARG A 19 3.61 9.86 13.43
C ARG A 19 3.44 8.55 14.19
N GLU A 20 3.50 8.58 15.51
CA GLU A 20 3.32 7.39 16.35
C GLU A 20 1.91 6.82 16.27
N LYS A 21 0.87 7.67 16.28
CA LYS A 21 -0.52 7.24 16.12
C LYS A 21 -0.78 6.52 14.81
N PHE A 22 -0.16 6.98 13.72
CA PHE A 22 -0.27 6.35 12.41
C PHE A 22 0.85 5.32 12.12
N ASN A 23 1.73 5.04 13.10
CA ASN A 23 2.90 4.18 12.95
C ASN A 23 3.77 4.52 11.72
N TRP A 24 3.85 5.80 11.35
CA TRP A 24 4.66 6.29 10.24
C TRP A 24 6.13 6.28 10.62
N ARG A 25 6.94 5.63 9.79
CA ARG A 25 8.39 5.51 9.97
C ARG A 25 9.11 6.26 8.86
N GLU A 26 10.41 6.43 9.04
CA GLU A 26 11.25 6.92 7.96
C GLU A 26 11.11 5.99 6.74
N GLY A 27 10.92 6.57 5.56
CA GLY A 27 10.66 5.84 4.32
C GLY A 27 9.17 5.53 4.04
N THR A 28 8.25 5.75 5.00
CA THR A 28 6.81 5.61 4.73
C THR A 28 6.37 6.60 3.64
N ARG A 29 5.76 6.10 2.57
CA ARG A 29 5.24 6.91 1.47
C ARG A 29 3.86 7.45 1.84
N LEU A 30 3.67 8.75 1.69
CA LEU A 30 2.40 9.43 1.99
C LEU A 30 1.81 10.07 0.73
N LYS A 31 0.49 9.99 0.58
CA LYS A 31 -0.30 10.64 -0.48
C LYS A 31 -1.09 11.80 0.11
N PHE A 32 -0.94 12.95 -0.52
CA PHE A 32 -1.67 14.17 -0.21
C PHE A 32 -2.85 14.31 -1.18
N TYR A 33 -4.01 14.69 -0.68
CA TYR A 33 -5.18 15.01 -1.50
C TYR A 33 -5.99 16.12 -0.84
N ILE A 34 -6.69 16.89 -1.68
CA ILE A 34 -7.52 18.01 -1.23
C ILE A 34 -8.94 17.51 -1.07
N ASP A 35 -9.55 17.78 0.08
CA ASP A 35 -10.96 17.53 0.36
C ASP A 35 -11.62 18.84 0.82
N GLY A 36 -12.25 19.53 -0.13
CA GLY A 36 -12.76 20.89 0.08
C GLY A 36 -11.63 21.88 0.36
N GLU A 37 -11.63 22.49 1.55
CA GLU A 37 -10.57 23.41 2.02
C GLU A 37 -9.49 22.69 2.84
N GLU A 38 -9.63 21.38 3.08
CA GLU A 38 -8.70 20.60 3.89
C GLU A 38 -7.67 19.85 3.04
N LEU A 39 -6.40 19.86 3.48
CA LEU A 39 -5.37 18.97 2.96
C LEU A 39 -5.33 17.69 3.79
N LYS A 40 -5.69 16.56 3.19
CA LYS A 40 -5.65 15.26 3.84
C LYS A 40 -4.43 14.46 3.40
N VAL A 41 -3.90 13.69 4.35
CA VAL A 41 -2.72 12.84 4.18
C VAL A 41 -3.08 11.41 4.53
N LYS A 42 -2.71 10.46 3.67
CA LYS A 42 -2.83 9.03 3.95
C LYS A 42 -1.56 8.30 3.58
N GLU A 43 -1.32 7.16 4.21
CA GLU A 43 -0.27 6.24 3.79
C GLU A 43 -0.59 5.65 2.40
N VAL A 44 0.44 5.51 1.58
CA VAL A 44 0.34 4.83 0.29
C VAL A 44 0.41 3.34 0.56
N THR A 45 -0.67 2.63 0.25
CA THR A 45 -0.69 1.17 0.32
C THR A 45 -0.26 0.55 -1.01
N ILE A 46 0.08 -0.74 -1.00
CA ILE A 46 0.34 -1.52 -2.23
C ILE A 46 -0.86 -1.42 -3.19
N LEU A 47 -2.09 -1.41 -2.64
CA LEU A 47 -3.31 -1.24 -3.42
C LEU A 47 -3.37 0.11 -4.14
N ASP A 48 -2.94 1.20 -3.49
CA ASP A 48 -2.87 2.52 -4.12
C ASP A 48 -1.87 2.55 -5.28
N GLU A 49 -0.69 1.93 -5.11
CA GLU A 49 0.32 1.86 -6.16
C GLU A 49 -0.16 1.01 -7.35
N MET A 50 -0.83 -0.10 -7.07
CA MET A 50 -1.39 -0.96 -8.11
C MET A 50 -2.54 -0.28 -8.86
N GLU A 51 -3.40 0.47 -8.18
CA GLU A 51 -4.43 1.28 -8.84
C GLU A 51 -3.81 2.28 -9.82
N ASP A 52 -2.72 2.95 -9.43
CA ASP A 52 -2.01 3.88 -10.31
C ASP A 52 -1.39 3.17 -11.53
N LEU A 53 -0.89 1.94 -11.36
CA LEU A 53 -0.38 1.11 -12.46
C LEU A 53 -1.49 0.68 -13.42
N ILE A 54 -2.61 0.17 -12.90
CA ILE A 54 -3.78 -0.22 -13.70
C ILE A 54 -4.31 0.97 -14.50
N ARG A 55 -4.40 2.13 -13.85
CA ARG A 55 -4.86 3.36 -14.49
C ARG A 55 -3.93 3.77 -15.63
N LYS A 56 -2.61 3.74 -15.43
CA LYS A 56 -1.62 4.05 -16.49
C LYS A 56 -1.75 3.09 -17.67
N ASP A 57 -1.90 1.80 -17.40
CA ASP A 57 -2.08 0.79 -18.45
C ASP A 57 -3.37 1.02 -19.27
N LEU A 58 -4.48 1.35 -18.60
CA LEU A 58 -5.74 1.65 -19.28
C LEU A 58 -5.65 2.92 -20.14
N ILE A 59 -4.99 3.97 -19.65
CA ILE A 59 -4.76 5.19 -20.43
C ILE A 59 -3.90 4.88 -21.66
N ASN A 60 -2.82 4.10 -21.50
CA ASN A 60 -1.96 3.68 -22.62
C ASN A 60 -2.69 2.80 -23.63
N SER A 61 -3.69 2.03 -23.18
CA SER A 61 -4.56 1.22 -24.03
C SER A 61 -5.66 2.03 -24.74
N GLY A 62 -5.71 3.35 -24.54
CA GLY A 62 -6.64 4.26 -25.22
C GLY A 62 -7.98 4.47 -24.52
N TYR A 63 -8.19 3.92 -23.32
CA TYR A 63 -9.41 4.16 -22.56
C TYR A 63 -9.44 5.58 -21.98
N SER A 64 -10.58 6.26 -22.09
CA SER A 64 -10.75 7.62 -21.60
C SER A 64 -12.13 7.85 -20.96
N GLY A 65 -12.31 8.98 -20.28
CA GLY A 65 -13.60 9.42 -19.76
C GLY A 65 -14.27 8.41 -18.83
N GLU A 66 -15.52 8.06 -19.13
CA GLU A 66 -16.33 7.12 -18.35
C GLU A 66 -15.89 5.66 -18.54
N GLU A 67 -15.41 5.29 -19.73
CA GLU A 67 -14.93 3.94 -20.02
C GLU A 67 -13.69 3.59 -19.18
N LEU A 68 -12.78 4.56 -19.01
CA LEU A 68 -11.62 4.42 -18.13
C LEU A 68 -12.05 4.11 -16.69
N LYS A 69 -13.06 4.82 -16.18
CA LYS A 69 -13.57 4.61 -14.81
C LYS A 69 -14.20 3.23 -14.66
N ALA A 70 -15.02 2.82 -15.63
CA ALA A 70 -15.65 1.51 -15.63
C ALA A 70 -14.60 0.38 -15.64
N LYS A 71 -13.60 0.48 -16.53
CA LYS A 71 -12.52 -0.50 -16.63
C LYS A 71 -11.58 -0.52 -15.43
N LEU A 72 -11.32 0.63 -14.84
CA LEU A 72 -10.53 0.73 -13.62
C LEU A 72 -11.26 0.04 -12.46
N LEU A 73 -12.57 0.26 -12.31
CA LEU A 73 -13.37 -0.37 -11.28
C LEU A 73 -13.43 -1.90 -11.46
N GLU A 74 -13.66 -2.36 -12.69
CA GLU A 74 -13.69 -3.78 -13.05
C GLU A 74 -12.35 -4.47 -12.69
N ARG A 75 -11.22 -3.92 -13.15
CA ARG A 75 -9.89 -4.48 -12.88
C ARG A 75 -9.52 -4.42 -11.40
N LYS A 76 -9.89 -3.35 -10.70
CA LYS A 76 -9.66 -3.21 -9.26
C LYS A 76 -10.43 -4.25 -8.47
N ALA A 77 -11.69 -4.49 -8.81
CA ALA A 77 -12.50 -5.51 -8.14
C ALA A 77 -11.93 -6.91 -8.35
N ALA A 78 -11.54 -7.26 -9.58
CA ALA A 78 -10.89 -8.54 -9.88
C ALA A 78 -9.56 -8.72 -9.13
N PHE A 79 -8.75 -7.65 -9.07
CA PHE A 79 -7.49 -7.67 -8.32
C PHE A 79 -7.72 -7.88 -6.82
N ASN A 80 -8.63 -7.12 -6.21
CA ASN A 80 -8.92 -7.25 -4.78
C ASN A 80 -9.40 -8.66 -4.43
N GLN A 81 -10.29 -9.24 -5.24
CA GLN A 81 -10.74 -10.62 -5.02
C GLN A 81 -9.59 -11.64 -5.12
N ALA A 82 -8.67 -11.47 -6.08
CA ALA A 82 -7.50 -12.33 -6.21
C ALA A 82 -6.52 -12.14 -5.04
N PHE A 83 -6.34 -10.91 -4.58
CA PHE A 83 -5.45 -10.57 -3.47
C PHE A 83 -5.99 -11.10 -2.13
N ASP A 84 -7.29 -10.94 -1.87
CA ASP A 84 -7.94 -11.47 -0.67
C ASP A 84 -7.82 -13.00 -0.62
N ARG A 85 -8.02 -13.69 -1.76
CA ARG A 85 -7.80 -15.13 -1.85
C ARG A 85 -6.36 -15.52 -1.54
N LEU A 86 -5.39 -14.81 -2.11
CA LEU A 86 -3.97 -15.05 -1.83
C LEU A 86 -3.65 -14.87 -0.35
N LEU A 87 -4.17 -13.81 0.29
CA LEU A 87 -3.99 -13.59 1.72
C LEU A 87 -4.60 -14.71 2.55
N GLU A 88 -5.80 -15.17 2.22
CA GLU A 88 -6.42 -16.30 2.89
C GLU A 88 -5.62 -17.60 2.74
N GLU A 89 -5.07 -17.86 1.55
CA GLU A 89 -4.22 -19.03 1.31
C GLU A 89 -2.95 -18.95 2.16
N ARG A 90 -2.27 -17.79 2.20
CA ARG A 90 -1.08 -17.58 3.03
C ARG A 90 -1.33 -17.65 4.53
N LEU A 91 -2.52 -17.26 4.97
CA LEU A 91 -2.91 -17.37 6.38
C LEU A 91 -3.30 -18.81 6.78
N LYS A 92 -3.73 -19.63 5.81
CA LYS A 92 -4.06 -21.05 6.01
C LYS A 92 -2.83 -21.96 5.88
N GLU A 93 -1.81 -21.55 5.14
CA GLU A 93 -0.50 -22.20 5.16
C GLU A 93 0.06 -22.12 6.59
N GLU A 94 0.20 -23.25 7.29
CA GLU A 94 0.95 -23.31 8.56
C GLU A 94 2.37 -22.82 8.29
N THR A 95 2.66 -21.59 8.67
CA THR A 95 4.02 -21.06 8.62
C THR A 95 4.80 -21.70 9.76
N VAL A 96 5.79 -22.52 9.44
CA VAL A 96 6.77 -22.95 10.43
C VAL A 96 7.70 -21.77 10.77
N PRO A 97 8.04 -21.56 12.06
CA PRO A 97 9.07 -20.60 12.45
C PRO A 97 10.37 -20.82 11.67
N LEU A 98 11.10 -19.73 11.40
CA LEU A 98 12.33 -19.76 10.60
C LEU A 98 13.36 -20.75 11.19
N GLU A 99 13.43 -20.83 12.51
CA GLU A 99 14.31 -21.72 13.24
C GLU A 99 13.98 -23.20 13.00
N GLU A 100 12.69 -23.52 12.85
CA GLU A 100 12.21 -24.87 12.60
C GLU A 100 12.44 -25.28 11.13
N ALA A 101 12.26 -24.34 10.20
CA ALA A 101 12.60 -24.54 8.79
C ALA A 101 14.09 -24.83 8.58
N ILE A 102 14.99 -24.08 9.23
CA ILE A 102 16.45 -24.30 9.16
C ILE A 102 16.80 -25.70 9.70
N ARG A 103 16.21 -26.09 10.83
CA ARG A 103 16.46 -27.41 11.43
C ARG A 103 15.98 -28.57 10.55
N SER A 104 14.91 -28.38 9.80
CA SER A 104 14.40 -29.40 8.87
C SER A 104 15.37 -29.64 7.70
N ILE A 105 15.94 -28.57 7.15
CA ILE A 105 16.91 -28.64 6.03
C ILE A 105 18.21 -29.30 6.49
N GLU A 106 18.74 -28.92 7.67
CA GLU A 106 19.98 -29.51 8.21
C GLU A 106 19.86 -31.00 8.55
N ASN A 107 18.65 -31.50 8.80
CA ASN A 107 18.41 -32.92 9.07
C ASN A 107 18.21 -33.74 7.79
N GLU A 108 17.70 -33.14 6.70
CA GLU A 108 17.58 -33.80 5.40
C GLU A 108 18.95 -34.01 4.72
N GLU A 109 19.92 -33.11 4.94
CA GLU A 109 21.29 -33.27 4.42
C GLU A 109 22.13 -34.36 5.13
N LYS A 110 21.59 -34.97 6.22
CA LYS A 110 22.28 -36.03 6.99
C LYS A 110 21.82 -37.45 6.68
N LEU A 111 20.95 -37.65 5.67
CA LEU A 111 20.51 -38.98 5.22
C LEU A 111 21.30 -39.49 4.01
#